data_AF-A0A3D2FE49-F1
#
_entry.id   AF-A0A3D2FE49-F1
#
_cell.length_a   1.000
_cell.length_b   1.000
_cell.length_c   1.000
_cell.angle_alpha   90.00
_cell.angle_beta   90.00
_cell.angle_gamma   90.00
#
_symmetry.space_group_name_H-M   'P 1'
#
loop_
_entity.id
_entity.type
_entity.pdbx_description
1 polymer ?
#
loop_
_entity_poly.entity_id
_entity_poly.type
_entity_poly.pdbx_seq_one_letter_code
_entity_poly.pdbx_strand_id
1 'polypeptide(L)'
;FYGGFWQSVGDDYRKHITLDGFNTVELDYKSLHPNILRVQQGEKPVTDVYTMGTEPILKRFDLDQQRDIMKLVVMIVLNAENTDKAYQGFRQQFVTPKDKPKDPRASITKKEFNLLTAAFANKHPCLENQIAADKGIQLMNTDSQIVEEIIKTFNKLGKPLLTVHDSIIVREQDEVLARTEMTKASAKVIGIELRFDEKRMTKGRVDGTRGFNDPEFTQVHQEQLMEGPALTKTVRHKQSLAIFEEWKQSKV
;
A
#
# COMPACT_ATOMS: atom_id res chain seq x y z
N PHE A 1 -16.73 4.34 -13.36
CA PHE A 1 -16.74 3.17 -12.46
C PHE A 1 -15.99 3.53 -11.18
N TYR A 2 -16.56 3.31 -10.00
CA TYR A 2 -15.95 3.66 -8.69
C TYR A 2 -14.94 2.61 -8.18
N GLY A 3 -14.34 1.82 -9.09
CA GLY A 3 -13.52 0.66 -8.71
C GLY A 3 -14.32 -0.44 -8.00
N GLY A 4 -13.60 -1.45 -7.48
CA GLY A 4 -14.17 -2.45 -6.58
C GLY A 4 -14.30 -1.92 -5.16
N PHE A 5 -15.28 -2.40 -4.39
CA PHE A 5 -15.53 -1.92 -3.01
C PHE A 5 -14.29 -2.05 -2.10
N TRP A 6 -13.41 -3.00 -2.39
CA TRP A 6 -12.19 -3.25 -1.63
C TRP A 6 -11.20 -2.07 -1.71
N GLN A 7 -11.28 -1.22 -2.74
CA GLN A 7 -10.40 -0.06 -2.89
C GLN A 7 -10.75 1.09 -1.92
N SER A 8 -11.99 1.15 -1.42
CA SER A 8 -12.45 2.24 -0.55
C SER A 8 -12.50 1.88 0.93
N VAL A 9 -12.25 0.62 1.29
CA VAL A 9 -12.21 0.16 2.68
C VAL A 9 -10.79 0.17 3.21
N GLY A 10 -10.62 0.52 4.50
CA GLY A 10 -9.33 0.52 5.19
C GLY A 10 -8.71 -0.88 5.26
N ASP A 11 -7.39 -0.92 5.43
CA ASP A 11 -6.60 -2.16 5.61
C ASP A 11 -7.15 -3.06 6.73
N ASP A 12 -7.62 -2.44 7.82
CA ASP A 12 -8.29 -3.13 8.92
C ASP A 12 -9.51 -3.94 8.50
N TYR A 13 -10.20 -3.55 7.44
CA TYR A 13 -11.32 -4.30 6.88
C TYR A 13 -10.88 -5.19 5.72
N ARG A 14 -9.91 -4.74 4.90
CA ARG A 14 -9.40 -5.52 3.75
C ARG A 14 -8.81 -6.85 4.17
N LYS A 15 -8.19 -6.94 5.34
CA LYS A 15 -7.62 -8.19 5.89
C LYS A 15 -8.65 -9.32 6.09
N HIS A 16 -9.94 -9.00 6.07
CA HIS A 16 -11.05 -9.95 6.18
C HIS A 16 -11.68 -10.35 4.84
N ILE A 17 -11.16 -9.82 3.72
CA ILE A 17 -11.64 -10.22 2.39
C ILE A 17 -11.25 -11.68 2.13
N THR A 18 -12.20 -12.45 1.61
CA THR A 18 -11.96 -13.83 1.16
C THR A 18 -12.13 -13.93 -0.35
N LEU A 19 -11.31 -14.74 -1.01
CA LEU A 19 -11.44 -15.08 -2.43
C LEU A 19 -11.75 -16.57 -2.56
N ASP A 20 -12.87 -16.90 -3.21
CA ASP A 20 -13.42 -18.27 -3.28
C ASP A 20 -13.60 -18.95 -1.91
N GLY A 21 -13.85 -18.14 -0.87
CA GLY A 21 -13.94 -18.63 0.50
C GLY A 21 -12.60 -18.92 1.17
N PHE A 22 -11.45 -18.67 0.51
CA PHE A 22 -10.13 -18.76 1.13
C PHE A 22 -9.70 -17.41 1.71
N ASN A 23 -8.92 -17.47 2.79
CA ASN A 23 -8.26 -16.30 3.35
C ASN A 23 -7.31 -15.67 2.33
N THR A 24 -7.11 -14.37 2.50
CA THR A 24 -6.26 -13.58 1.60
C THR A 24 -5.10 -12.93 2.33
N VAL A 25 -4.08 -12.57 1.55
CA VAL A 25 -2.93 -11.77 1.95
C VAL A 25 -2.81 -10.58 1.00
N GLU A 26 -2.52 -9.40 1.56
CA GLU A 26 -2.22 -8.18 0.81
C GLU A 26 -0.71 -7.96 0.78
N LEU A 27 -0.14 -7.91 -0.42
CA LEU A 27 1.28 -7.62 -0.68
C LEU A 27 1.40 -6.23 -1.30
N ASP A 28 2.28 -5.39 -0.74
CA ASP A 28 2.40 -3.97 -1.05
C ASP A 28 3.85 -3.61 -1.43
N TYR A 29 4.08 -2.90 -2.54
CA TYR A 29 5.44 -2.49 -2.89
C TYR A 29 6.00 -1.47 -1.88
N LYS A 30 7.27 -1.64 -1.51
CA LYS A 30 7.93 -0.70 -0.61
C LYS A 30 8.31 0.57 -1.34
N SER A 31 7.71 1.69 -0.92
CA SER A 31 8.07 3.03 -1.39
C SER A 31 8.06 3.12 -2.93
N LEU A 32 7.04 2.55 -3.59
CA LEU A 32 7.07 2.28 -5.03
C LEU A 32 7.44 3.52 -5.86
N HIS A 33 6.65 4.59 -5.75
CA HIS A 33 6.82 5.80 -6.56
C HIS A 33 8.21 6.44 -6.38
N PRO A 34 8.69 6.71 -5.14
CA PRO A 34 10.06 7.15 -4.93
C PRO A 34 11.12 6.20 -5.51
N ASN A 35 10.95 4.89 -5.37
CA ASN A 35 11.91 3.92 -5.90
C ASN A 35 11.92 3.87 -7.43
N ILE A 36 10.78 4.04 -8.11
CA ILE A 36 10.71 4.21 -9.56
C ILE A 36 11.57 5.41 -9.98
N LEU A 37 11.40 6.56 -9.32
CA LEU A 37 12.20 7.76 -9.63
C LEU A 37 13.68 7.53 -9.38
N ARG A 38 14.07 6.88 -8.26
CA ARG A 38 15.48 6.56 -7.99
C ARG A 38 16.10 5.73 -9.11
N VAL A 39 15.40 4.69 -9.55
CA VAL A 39 15.85 3.81 -10.63
C VAL A 39 15.99 4.57 -11.95
N GLN A 40 15.05 5.47 -12.27
CA GLN A 40 15.14 6.34 -13.45
C GLN A 40 16.35 7.29 -13.40
N GLN A 41 16.86 7.62 -12.21
CA GLN A 41 18.09 8.40 -12.02
C GLN A 41 19.37 7.54 -11.94
N GLY A 42 19.27 6.23 -12.22
CA GLY A 42 20.41 5.30 -12.16
C GLY A 42 20.78 4.86 -10.74
N GLU A 43 19.95 5.17 -9.75
CA GLU A 43 20.19 4.84 -8.34
C GLU A 43 19.50 3.55 -7.93
N LYS A 44 20.06 2.87 -6.92
CA LYS A 44 19.43 1.67 -6.36
C LYS A 44 18.17 2.01 -5.56
N PRO A 45 17.14 1.14 -5.60
CA PRO A 45 15.98 1.27 -4.72
C PRO A 45 16.41 1.07 -3.26
N VAL A 46 15.67 1.70 -2.36
CA VAL A 46 15.88 1.58 -0.91
C VAL A 46 14.63 1.02 -0.24
N THR A 47 14.83 0.32 0.88
CA THR A 47 13.72 -0.32 1.61
C THR A 47 12.72 0.70 2.14
N ASP A 48 13.19 1.83 2.65
CA ASP A 48 12.35 2.86 3.23
C ASP A 48 12.91 4.25 2.95
N VAL A 49 12.21 5.00 2.10
CA VAL A 49 12.55 6.39 1.74
C VAL A 49 12.01 7.41 2.73
N TYR A 50 11.17 6.99 3.69
CA TYR A 50 10.43 7.92 4.56
C TYR A 50 11.08 8.11 5.92
N THR A 51 11.82 7.13 6.42
CA THR A 51 12.64 7.29 7.64
C THR A 51 13.75 8.28 7.37
N MET A 52 13.80 9.41 8.07
CA MET A 52 14.78 10.49 7.80
C MET A 52 16.05 10.41 8.65
N GLY A 53 16.02 9.73 9.79
CA GLY A 53 17.15 9.62 10.71
C GLY A 53 16.75 9.00 12.04
N THR A 54 17.63 9.08 13.03
CA THR A 54 17.39 8.60 14.41
C THR A 54 16.80 9.68 15.32
N GLU A 55 16.67 10.92 14.84
CA GLU A 55 16.07 12.03 15.57
C GLU A 55 14.95 12.69 14.76
N PRO A 56 13.88 13.16 15.43
CA PRO A 56 12.79 13.85 14.76
C PRO A 56 13.22 15.25 14.29
N ILE A 57 12.97 15.57 13.01
CA ILE A 57 13.06 16.92 12.41
C ILE A 57 12.13 17.88 13.16
N LEU A 58 10.89 17.46 13.41
CA LEU A 58 9.90 18.21 14.18
C LEU A 58 9.72 17.54 15.55
N LYS A 59 10.35 18.10 16.59
CA LYS A 59 10.41 17.51 17.95
C LYS A 59 9.06 17.17 18.62
N ARG A 60 7.94 17.70 18.11
CA ARG A 60 6.59 17.41 18.61
C ARG A 60 5.98 16.12 18.05
N PHE A 61 6.65 15.49 17.09
CA PHE A 61 6.26 14.21 16.53
C PHE A 61 7.39 13.22 16.78
N ASP A 62 7.04 12.02 17.27
CA ASP A 62 8.00 10.92 17.37
C ASP A 62 8.43 10.44 15.96
N LEU A 63 9.37 9.49 15.91
CA LEU A 63 9.92 9.01 14.64
C LEU A 63 8.87 8.33 13.75
N ASP A 64 7.93 7.60 14.34
CA ASP A 64 6.89 6.87 13.60
C ASP A 64 5.86 7.84 13.01
N GLN A 65 5.37 8.78 13.83
CA GLN A 65 4.50 9.86 13.40
C GLN A 65 5.15 10.68 12.28
N GLN A 66 6.46 10.94 12.40
CA GLN A 66 7.17 11.72 11.41
C GLN A 66 7.45 10.96 10.12
N ARG A 67 7.64 9.63 10.20
CA ARG A 67 7.68 8.75 9.04
C ARG A 67 6.35 8.77 8.29
N ASP A 68 5.22 8.75 8.99
CA ASP A 68 3.89 8.86 8.38
C ASP A 68 3.64 10.24 7.77
N ILE A 69 4.08 11.30 8.44
CA ILE A 69 4.07 12.66 7.88
C ILE A 69 4.93 12.70 6.61
N MET A 70 6.13 12.11 6.63
CA MET A 70 7.03 12.11 5.48
C MET A 70 6.43 11.35 4.29
N LYS A 71 5.75 10.22 4.55
CA LYS A 71 5.01 9.49 3.52
C LYS A 71 3.96 10.37 2.84
N LEU A 72 3.19 11.13 3.62
CA LEU A 72 2.21 12.08 3.08
C LEU A 72 2.86 13.24 2.33
N VAL A 73 3.93 13.82 2.90
CA VAL A 73 4.67 14.92 2.27
C VAL A 73 5.20 14.48 0.91
N VAL A 74 5.93 13.36 0.85
CA VAL A 74 6.51 12.81 -0.39
C VAL A 74 5.43 12.55 -1.44
N MET A 75 4.33 11.89 -1.06
CA MET A 75 3.21 11.65 -1.97
C MET A 75 2.68 12.96 -2.59
N ILE A 76 2.54 14.01 -1.79
CA ILE A 76 1.99 15.29 -2.24
C ILE A 76 3.02 16.07 -3.06
N VAL A 77 4.27 16.14 -2.63
CA VAL A 77 5.28 16.91 -3.37
C VAL A 77 5.60 16.28 -4.73
N LEU A 78 5.58 14.96 -4.87
CA LEU A 78 5.80 14.33 -6.18
C LEU A 78 4.65 14.61 -7.16
N ASN A 79 3.45 14.87 -6.66
CA ASN A 79 2.25 15.14 -7.46
C ASN A 79 1.98 16.63 -7.69
N ALA A 80 2.69 17.53 -7.02
CA ALA A 80 2.46 18.96 -7.13
C ALA A 80 3.30 19.57 -8.26
N GLU A 81 2.80 20.63 -8.89
CA GLU A 81 3.56 21.41 -9.89
C GLU A 81 4.57 22.39 -9.26
N ASN A 82 4.41 22.71 -7.98
CA ASN A 82 5.31 23.57 -7.21
C ASN A 82 5.07 23.40 -5.70
N THR A 83 6.02 23.89 -4.89
CA THR A 83 6.01 23.76 -3.42
C THR A 83 4.79 24.42 -2.76
N ASP A 84 4.26 25.50 -3.35
CA ASP A 84 3.10 26.21 -2.79
C ASP A 84 1.82 25.40 -2.96
N LYS A 85 1.60 24.83 -4.16
CA LYS A 85 0.53 23.86 -4.41
C LYS A 85 0.69 22.61 -3.55
N ALA A 86 1.92 22.14 -3.34
CA ALA A 86 2.18 21.00 -2.46
C ALA A 86 1.75 21.29 -1.01
N TYR A 87 2.12 22.45 -0.46
CA TYR A 87 1.70 22.83 0.89
C TYR A 87 0.18 22.98 0.99
N GLN A 88 -0.47 23.59 -0.01
CA GLN A 88 -1.93 23.69 -0.04
C GLN A 88 -2.60 22.30 -0.06
N GLY A 89 -2.12 21.38 -0.92
CA GLY A 89 -2.60 20.00 -0.96
C GLY A 89 -2.41 19.26 0.36
N PHE A 90 -1.29 19.48 1.03
CA PHE A 90 -1.02 18.96 2.38
C PHE A 90 -2.03 19.47 3.40
N ARG A 91 -2.32 20.77 3.39
CA ARG A 91 -3.29 21.38 4.31
C ARG A 91 -4.71 20.86 4.08
N GLN A 92 -5.08 20.55 2.84
CA GLN A 92 -6.41 20.02 2.51
C GLN A 92 -6.68 18.64 3.13
N GLN A 93 -5.65 17.84 3.39
CA GLN A 93 -5.80 16.52 4.05
C GLN A 93 -6.32 16.62 5.49
N PHE A 94 -6.18 17.79 6.11
CA PHE A 94 -6.52 18.01 7.52
C PHE A 94 -7.66 19.01 7.70
N VAL A 95 -8.47 19.22 6.66
CA VAL A 95 -9.70 20.01 6.79
C VAL A 95 -10.71 19.19 7.58
N THR A 96 -10.90 19.57 8.84
CA THR A 96 -11.78 18.89 9.78
C THR A 96 -13.00 19.75 10.12
N PRO A 97 -14.22 19.20 10.22
CA PRO A 97 -15.40 19.92 10.72
C PRO A 97 -15.18 20.51 12.11
N LYS A 98 -15.88 21.61 12.45
CA LYS A 98 -15.69 22.35 13.71
C LYS A 98 -15.84 21.49 14.97
N ASP A 99 -16.66 20.44 14.89
CA ASP A 99 -17.05 19.61 16.05
C ASP A 99 -16.18 18.36 16.23
N LYS A 100 -15.11 18.21 15.46
CA LYS A 100 -14.19 17.07 15.54
C LYS A 100 -12.79 17.51 15.99
N PRO A 101 -12.06 16.65 16.72
CA PRO A 101 -10.69 16.95 17.13
C PRO A 101 -9.82 17.19 15.91
N LYS A 102 -9.01 18.25 15.94
CA LYS A 102 -8.07 18.56 14.87
C LYS A 102 -6.93 17.55 14.90
N ASP A 103 -6.60 17.02 13.73
CA ASP A 103 -5.38 16.23 13.57
C ASP A 103 -4.15 17.08 13.97
N PRO A 104 -3.25 16.60 14.85
CA PRO A 104 -2.04 17.33 15.23
C PRO A 104 -1.19 17.78 14.03
N ARG A 105 -1.21 17.03 12.92
CA ARG A 105 -0.51 17.35 11.67
C ARG A 105 -1.04 18.60 10.98
N ALA A 106 -2.29 19.00 11.26
CA ALA A 106 -2.87 20.26 10.78
C ALA A 106 -2.10 21.50 11.26
N SER A 107 -1.33 21.38 12.36
CA SER A 107 -0.49 22.44 12.91
C SER A 107 0.77 22.72 12.09
N ILE A 108 1.15 21.82 11.17
CA ILE A 108 2.38 21.96 10.38
C ILE A 108 2.32 23.23 9.51
N THR A 109 3.26 24.13 9.79
CA THR A 109 3.40 25.41 9.09
C THR A 109 4.09 25.22 7.75
N LYS A 110 3.99 26.20 6.85
CA LYS A 110 4.71 26.18 5.56
C LYS A 110 6.22 26.05 5.77
N LYS A 111 6.77 26.71 6.79
CA LYS A 111 8.19 26.64 7.15
C LYS A 111 8.61 25.22 7.53
N GLU A 112 7.80 24.53 8.33
CA GLU A 112 8.07 23.16 8.75
C GLU A 112 7.86 22.14 7.63
N PHE A 113 6.85 22.35 6.79
CA PHE A 113 6.66 21.56 5.57
C PHE A 113 7.89 21.67 4.66
N ASN A 114 8.39 22.89 4.43
CA ASN A 114 9.61 23.10 3.64
C ASN A 114 10.85 22.45 4.29
N LEU A 115 10.94 22.44 5.63
CA LEU A 115 12.01 21.75 6.35
C LEU A 115 11.96 20.23 6.13
N LEU A 116 10.76 19.64 6.17
CA LEU A 116 10.55 18.22 5.86
C LEU A 116 10.95 17.89 4.42
N THR A 117 10.51 18.71 3.45
CA THR A 117 10.86 18.56 2.04
C THR A 117 12.36 18.68 1.80
N ALA A 118 13.03 19.65 2.44
CA ALA A 118 14.47 19.81 2.36
C ALA A 118 15.23 18.62 2.98
N ALA A 119 14.74 18.07 4.10
CA ALA A 119 15.31 16.86 4.69
C ALA A 119 15.21 15.66 3.76
N PHE A 120 14.08 15.50 3.06
CA PHE A 120 13.90 14.46 2.04
C PHE A 120 14.89 14.63 0.87
N ALA A 121 15.03 15.85 0.34
CA ALA A 121 15.99 16.16 -0.73
C ALA A 121 17.43 15.88 -0.30
N ASN A 122 17.83 16.29 0.92
CA ASN A 122 19.17 16.06 1.45
C ASN A 122 19.47 14.57 1.63
N LYS A 123 18.49 13.77 2.07
CA LYS A 123 18.66 12.32 2.24
C LYS A 123 18.66 11.58 0.90
N HIS A 124 17.90 12.08 -0.08
CA HIS A 124 17.78 11.50 -1.41
C HIS A 124 18.13 12.53 -2.49
N PRO A 125 19.42 12.92 -2.64
CA PRO A 125 19.81 13.98 -3.59
C PRO A 125 19.39 13.71 -5.04
N CYS A 126 19.36 12.44 -5.46
CA CYS A 126 18.88 12.06 -6.79
C CYS A 126 17.40 12.41 -7.04
N LEU A 127 16.61 12.63 -6.00
CA LEU A 127 15.20 12.99 -6.09
C LEU A 127 14.94 14.49 -5.96
N GLU A 128 15.95 15.32 -5.69
CA GLU A 128 15.79 16.76 -5.47
C GLU A 128 15.05 17.43 -6.65
N ASN A 129 15.49 17.15 -7.88
CA ASN A 129 14.88 17.68 -9.11
C ASN A 129 13.53 17.03 -9.47
N GLN A 130 13.06 16.06 -8.68
CA GLN A 130 11.76 15.40 -8.86
C GLN A 130 10.70 15.94 -7.88
N ILE A 131 11.11 16.73 -6.89
CA ILE A 131 10.21 17.36 -5.92
C ILE A 131 9.43 18.47 -6.62
N ALA A 132 8.11 18.43 -6.48
CA ALA A 132 7.19 19.41 -7.04
C ALA A 132 7.33 19.57 -8.56
N ALA A 133 7.49 18.44 -9.26
CA ALA A 133 7.72 18.36 -10.70
C ALA A 133 6.59 17.65 -11.46
N ASP A 134 5.38 17.60 -10.87
CA ASP A 134 4.16 17.00 -11.47
C ASP A 134 4.37 15.58 -12.03
N LYS A 135 4.99 14.71 -11.23
CA LYS A 135 5.34 13.32 -11.63
C LYS A 135 4.23 12.31 -11.42
N GLY A 136 3.14 12.71 -10.76
CA GLY A 136 2.09 11.80 -10.31
C GLY A 136 1.50 10.93 -11.40
N ILE A 137 1.07 11.55 -12.52
CA ILE A 137 0.46 10.80 -13.63
C ILE A 137 1.45 9.82 -14.26
N GLN A 138 2.71 10.23 -14.44
CA GLN A 138 3.77 9.36 -14.97
C GLN A 138 4.03 8.16 -14.06
N LEU A 139 4.07 8.39 -12.74
CA LEU A 139 4.30 7.36 -11.74
C LEU A 139 3.11 6.40 -11.66
N MET A 140 1.88 6.92 -11.70
CA MET A 140 0.66 6.11 -11.78
C MET A 140 0.59 5.30 -13.07
N ASN A 141 1.09 5.81 -14.18
CA ASN A 141 1.16 5.00 -15.39
C ASN A 141 2.15 3.85 -15.23
N THR A 142 3.33 4.11 -14.66
CA THR A 142 4.35 3.08 -14.44
C THR A 142 3.89 2.02 -13.43
N ASP A 143 3.24 2.42 -12.33
CA ASP A 143 2.68 1.48 -11.37
C ASP A 143 1.61 0.58 -12.01
N SER A 144 0.76 1.13 -12.87
CA SER A 144 -0.31 0.39 -13.51
C SER A 144 0.23 -0.68 -14.45
N GLN A 145 1.34 -0.40 -15.15
CA GLN A 145 2.01 -1.36 -16.01
C GLN A 145 2.63 -2.52 -15.20
N ILE A 146 3.22 -2.23 -14.03
CA ILE A 146 3.74 -3.27 -13.14
C ILE A 146 2.59 -4.19 -12.69
N VAL A 147 1.48 -3.60 -12.23
CA VAL A 147 0.32 -4.36 -11.76
C VAL A 147 -0.35 -5.14 -12.90
N GLU A 148 -0.40 -4.59 -14.11
CA GLU A 148 -0.96 -5.24 -15.30
C GLU A 148 -0.23 -6.55 -15.64
N GLU A 149 1.09 -6.58 -15.51
CA GLU A 149 1.87 -7.81 -15.74
C GLU A 149 1.49 -8.93 -14.76
N ILE A 150 1.24 -8.58 -13.50
CA ILE A 150 0.77 -9.53 -12.48
C ILE A 150 -0.64 -10.02 -12.83
N ILE A 151 -1.55 -9.10 -13.19
CA ILE A 151 -2.92 -9.44 -13.60
C ILE A 151 -2.92 -10.43 -14.77
N LYS A 152 -2.10 -10.19 -15.80
CA LYS A 152 -2.00 -11.07 -16.97
C LYS A 152 -1.65 -12.50 -16.58
N THR A 153 -0.67 -12.69 -15.69
CA THR A 153 -0.28 -14.02 -15.22
C THR A 153 -1.42 -14.68 -14.42
N PHE A 154 -2.00 -13.97 -13.45
CA PHE A 154 -3.09 -14.50 -12.63
C PHE A 154 -4.32 -14.88 -13.45
N ASN A 155 -4.70 -14.02 -14.40
CA ASN A 155 -5.81 -14.28 -15.32
C ASN A 155 -5.55 -15.50 -16.20
N LYS A 156 -4.34 -15.63 -16.78
CA LYS A 156 -3.94 -16.80 -17.57
C LYS A 156 -4.02 -18.10 -16.78
N LEU A 157 -3.75 -18.05 -15.48
CA LEU A 157 -3.80 -19.21 -14.57
C LEU A 157 -5.19 -19.44 -13.98
N GLY A 158 -6.21 -18.63 -14.31
CA GLY A 158 -7.54 -18.72 -13.74
C GLY A 158 -7.57 -18.48 -12.23
N LYS A 159 -6.64 -17.66 -11.71
CA LYS A 159 -6.53 -17.35 -10.28
C LYS A 159 -7.04 -15.93 -10.01
N PRO A 160 -7.95 -15.73 -9.04
CA PRO A 160 -8.44 -14.40 -8.70
C PRO A 160 -7.36 -13.58 -7.98
N LEU A 161 -7.35 -12.29 -8.25
CA LEU A 161 -6.51 -11.28 -7.59
C LEU A 161 -7.30 -9.97 -7.54
N LEU A 162 -7.17 -9.21 -6.46
CA LEU A 162 -7.68 -7.85 -6.35
C LEU A 162 -6.52 -6.87 -6.30
N THR A 163 -6.68 -5.69 -6.90
CA THR A 163 -5.69 -4.61 -6.84
C THR A 163 -6.17 -3.48 -5.95
N VAL A 164 -5.24 -2.91 -5.17
CA VAL A 164 -5.44 -1.70 -4.37
C VAL A 164 -4.21 -0.82 -4.59
N HIS A 165 -4.31 0.14 -5.51
CA HIS A 165 -3.17 0.93 -5.98
C HIS A 165 -2.00 0.02 -6.41
N ASP A 166 -0.86 0.15 -5.74
CA ASP A 166 0.38 -0.62 -5.93
C ASP A 166 0.45 -1.91 -5.09
N SER A 167 -0.62 -2.28 -4.41
CA SER A 167 -0.74 -3.54 -3.69
C SER A 167 -1.70 -4.51 -4.36
N ILE A 168 -1.50 -5.79 -4.09
CA ILE A 168 -2.33 -6.89 -4.59
C ILE A 168 -2.84 -7.74 -3.42
N ILE A 169 -4.09 -8.18 -3.53
CA ILE A 169 -4.72 -9.11 -2.59
C ILE A 169 -4.93 -10.43 -3.32
N VAL A 170 -4.32 -11.49 -2.79
CA VAL A 170 -4.39 -12.85 -3.34
C VAL A 170 -4.80 -13.84 -2.26
N ARG A 171 -5.22 -15.05 -2.64
CA ARG A 171 -5.40 -16.14 -1.66
C ARG A 171 -4.06 -16.46 -1.01
N GLU A 172 -4.05 -16.80 0.28
CA GLU A 172 -2.80 -17.14 1.00
C GLU A 172 -2.02 -18.26 0.29
N GLN A 173 -2.71 -19.27 -0.24
CA GLN A 173 -2.10 -20.37 -1.00
C GLN A 173 -1.40 -19.93 -2.31
N ASP A 174 -1.70 -18.73 -2.81
CA ASP A 174 -1.13 -18.15 -4.02
C ASP A 174 -0.01 -17.13 -3.71
N GLU A 175 0.36 -16.94 -2.43
CA GLU A 175 1.34 -15.94 -1.99
C GLU A 175 2.70 -16.11 -2.67
N VAL A 176 3.21 -17.34 -2.75
CA VAL A 176 4.52 -17.62 -3.38
C VAL A 176 4.53 -17.21 -4.85
N LEU A 177 3.43 -17.49 -5.56
CA LEU A 177 3.23 -17.05 -6.94
C LEU A 177 3.16 -15.53 -7.01
N ALA A 178 2.37 -14.90 -6.14
CA ALA A 178 2.22 -13.45 -6.11
C ALA A 178 3.56 -12.73 -5.89
N ARG A 179 4.36 -13.16 -4.93
CA ARG A 179 5.72 -12.63 -4.68
C ARG A 179 6.62 -12.79 -5.90
N THR A 180 6.60 -13.97 -6.52
CA THR A 180 7.40 -14.26 -7.73
C THR A 180 7.00 -13.34 -8.87
N GLU A 181 5.71 -13.15 -9.11
CA GLU A 181 5.21 -12.31 -10.19
C GLU A 181 5.42 -10.81 -9.90
N MET A 182 5.31 -10.36 -8.66
CA MET A 182 5.67 -8.99 -8.27
C MET A 182 7.16 -8.69 -8.54
N THR A 183 8.05 -9.62 -8.21
CA THR A 183 9.49 -9.49 -8.51
C THR A 183 9.72 -9.40 -10.02
N LYS A 184 9.15 -10.32 -10.81
CA LYS A 184 9.28 -10.32 -12.27
C LYS A 184 8.68 -9.08 -12.92
N ALA A 185 7.52 -8.62 -12.46
CA ALA A 185 6.82 -7.47 -13.03
C ALA A 185 7.64 -6.18 -12.87
N SER A 186 8.15 -5.92 -11.67
CA SER A 186 9.04 -4.77 -11.44
C SER A 186 10.32 -4.86 -12.27
N ALA A 187 10.98 -6.03 -12.31
CA ALA A 187 12.16 -6.24 -13.13
C ALA A 187 11.89 -6.01 -14.62
N LYS A 188 10.72 -6.43 -15.11
CA LYS A 188 10.33 -6.26 -16.51
C LYS A 188 10.03 -4.80 -16.88
N VAL A 189 9.28 -4.08 -16.04
CA VAL A 189 8.79 -2.74 -16.37
C VAL A 189 9.83 -1.65 -16.10
N ILE A 190 10.57 -1.76 -14.99
CA ILE A 190 11.54 -0.73 -14.57
C ILE A 190 12.99 -1.23 -14.53
N GLY A 191 13.25 -2.47 -14.97
CA GLY A 191 14.60 -3.01 -15.09
C GLY A 191 15.21 -3.54 -13.80
N ILE A 192 14.51 -3.50 -12.66
CA ILE A 192 15.00 -3.99 -11.37
C ILE A 192 13.90 -4.56 -10.49
N GLU A 193 14.27 -5.55 -9.69
CA GLU A 193 13.40 -6.16 -8.68
C GLU A 193 13.17 -5.20 -7.51
N LEU A 194 11.90 -4.95 -7.20
CA LEU A 194 11.51 -4.18 -6.02
C LEU A 194 11.10 -5.07 -4.85
N ARG A 195 11.31 -4.55 -3.65
CA ARG A 195 10.85 -5.19 -2.41
C ARG A 195 9.39 -4.86 -2.14
N PHE A 196 8.73 -5.76 -1.44
CA PHE A 196 7.34 -5.64 -0.99
C PHE A 196 7.20 -6.02 0.49
N ASP A 197 6.17 -5.49 1.12
CA ASP A 197 5.71 -5.81 2.47
C ASP A 197 4.43 -6.65 2.42
N GLU A 198 4.16 -7.34 3.52
CA GLU A 198 2.92 -8.08 3.76
C GLU A 198 2.10 -7.28 4.78
N LYS A 199 0.86 -6.93 4.46
CA LYS A 199 0.01 -6.09 5.34
C LYS A 199 -0.71 -6.87 6.44
N ARG A 200 -0.44 -8.17 6.59
CA ARG A 200 -0.97 -9.04 7.64
C ARG A 200 0.08 -10.08 8.03
N MET A 201 -0.11 -10.73 9.18
CA MET A 201 0.51 -12.01 9.48
C MET A 201 -0.29 -13.15 8.82
N THR A 202 0.37 -13.98 8.02
CA THR A 202 -0.17 -15.19 7.38
C THR A 202 -0.06 -16.44 8.25
N LYS A 203 -0.91 -17.45 7.96
CA LYS A 203 -0.88 -18.75 8.67
C LYS A 203 0.49 -19.43 8.58
N GLY A 204 1.13 -19.38 7.41
CA GLY A 204 2.45 -19.97 7.19
C GLY A 204 3.55 -19.34 8.07
N ARG A 205 3.50 -18.03 8.33
CA ARG A 205 4.45 -17.37 9.24
C ARG A 205 4.27 -17.77 10.70
N VAL A 206 3.02 -17.87 11.16
CA VAL A 206 2.71 -18.26 12.54
C VAL A 206 2.96 -19.76 12.78
N ASP A 207 2.72 -20.59 11.78
CA ASP A 207 3.14 -22.00 11.83
C ASP A 207 4.68 -22.10 11.83
N GLY A 208 5.39 -21.21 11.13
CA GLY A 208 6.84 -21.09 11.16
C GLY A 208 7.43 -20.66 12.52
N THR A 209 6.73 -19.80 13.29
CA THR A 209 7.20 -19.40 14.63
C THR A 209 7.11 -20.50 15.68
N ARG A 210 6.32 -21.55 15.43
CA ARG A 210 6.33 -22.76 16.27
C ARG A 210 7.71 -23.45 16.29
N GLY A 211 8.51 -23.28 15.23
CA GLY A 211 9.89 -23.76 15.19
C GLY A 211 10.89 -22.92 16.00
N PHE A 212 10.51 -21.71 16.41
CA PHE A 212 11.35 -20.75 17.12
C PHE A 212 11.02 -20.61 18.62
N ASN A 213 10.05 -21.39 19.15
CA ASN A 213 9.62 -21.35 20.56
C ASN A 213 9.28 -19.93 21.07
N ASP A 214 8.47 -19.19 20.32
CA ASP A 214 7.83 -17.95 20.80
C ASP A 214 6.32 -18.17 21.01
N PRO A 215 5.91 -18.76 22.15
CA PRO A 215 4.53 -19.17 22.37
C PRO A 215 3.56 -17.99 22.52
N GLU A 216 4.02 -16.84 23.02
CA GLU A 216 3.17 -15.65 23.21
C GLU A 216 2.83 -15.00 21.86
N PHE A 217 3.80 -14.88 20.96
CA PHE A 217 3.59 -14.41 19.58
C PHE A 217 2.71 -15.37 18.78
N THR A 218 2.95 -16.68 18.90
CA THR A 218 2.14 -17.68 18.21
C THR A 218 0.68 -17.63 18.68
N GLN A 219 0.42 -17.52 19.99
CA GLN A 219 -0.93 -17.59 20.54
C GLN A 219 -1.81 -16.40 20.10
N VAL A 220 -1.27 -15.18 20.11
CA VAL A 220 -2.02 -13.95 19.71
C VAL A 220 -2.44 -13.99 18.23
N HIS A 221 -1.58 -14.47 17.34
CA HIS A 221 -1.91 -14.54 15.92
C HIS A 221 -2.65 -15.82 15.54
N GLN A 222 -2.54 -16.89 16.32
CA GLN A 222 -3.25 -18.13 16.10
C GLN A 222 -4.76 -17.95 16.23
N GLU A 223 -5.27 -17.14 17.16
CA GLU A 223 -6.71 -16.84 17.24
C GLU A 223 -7.24 -16.14 15.97
N GLN A 224 -6.53 -15.14 15.46
CA GLN A 224 -6.89 -14.41 14.23
C GLN A 224 -6.75 -15.25 12.95
N LEU A 225 -5.92 -16.29 12.96
CA LEU A 225 -5.71 -17.23 11.84
C LEU A 225 -6.61 -18.46 11.91
N MET A 226 -7.06 -18.84 13.12
CA MET A 226 -8.01 -19.90 13.39
C MET A 226 -9.46 -19.44 13.27
N GLU A 227 -9.71 -18.13 13.27
CA GLU A 227 -10.89 -17.54 12.62
C GLU A 227 -10.82 -17.87 11.12
N GLY A 228 -11.24 -19.09 10.79
CA GLY A 228 -11.55 -19.48 9.43
C GLY A 228 -12.59 -18.53 8.83
N PRO A 229 -12.85 -18.64 7.53
CA PRO A 229 -13.90 -17.87 6.87
C PRO A 229 -15.18 -17.97 7.69
N ALA A 230 -15.87 -16.84 7.91
CA ALA A 230 -17.10 -16.82 8.69
C ALA A 230 -18.02 -17.99 8.29
N LEU A 231 -18.26 -18.91 9.24
CA LEU A 231 -19.00 -20.16 9.01
C LEU A 231 -20.42 -19.89 8.48
N THR A 232 -20.99 -18.75 8.87
CA THR A 232 -22.28 -18.26 8.40
C THR A 232 -22.13 -17.06 7.49
N LYS A 233 -22.58 -17.21 6.24
CA LYS A 233 -22.71 -16.10 5.30
C LYS A 233 -23.88 -15.18 5.67
N THR A 234 -23.67 -13.87 5.55
CA THR A 234 -24.71 -12.88 5.82
C THR A 234 -25.88 -13.00 4.82
N VAL A 235 -27.06 -12.53 5.22
CA VAL A 235 -28.24 -12.46 4.33
C VAL A 235 -27.92 -11.68 3.06
N ARG A 236 -27.23 -10.54 3.20
CA ARG A 236 -26.77 -9.73 2.07
C ARG A 236 -25.89 -10.53 1.10
N HIS A 237 -24.92 -11.29 1.61
CA HIS A 237 -24.07 -12.12 0.75
C HIS A 237 -24.89 -13.14 -0.04
N LYS A 238 -25.80 -13.85 0.62
CA LYS A 238 -26.67 -14.84 -0.03
C LYS A 238 -27.52 -14.21 -1.14
N GLN A 239 -28.09 -13.04 -0.88
CA GLN A 239 -28.86 -12.29 -1.88
C GLN A 239 -28.01 -11.84 -3.07
N SER A 240 -26.83 -11.25 -2.82
CA SER A 240 -25.93 -10.81 -3.89
C SER A 240 -25.42 -11.99 -4.74
N LEU A 241 -25.14 -13.14 -4.13
CA LEU A 241 -24.74 -14.35 -4.86
C LEU A 241 -25.88 -14.87 -5.74
N ALA A 242 -27.11 -14.91 -5.23
CA ALA A 242 -28.27 -15.33 -6.02
C ALA A 242 -28.47 -14.46 -7.28
N ILE A 243 -28.37 -13.13 -7.12
CA ILE A 243 -28.46 -12.17 -8.25
C ILE A 243 -27.34 -12.42 -9.27
N PHE A 244 -26.12 -12.69 -8.80
CA PHE A 244 -24.99 -12.96 -9.69
C PHE A 244 -25.16 -14.27 -10.48
N GLU A 245 -25.62 -15.34 -9.83
CA GLU A 245 -25.87 -16.62 -10.50
C GLU A 245 -27.00 -16.52 -11.53
N GLU A 246 -28.07 -15.77 -11.23
CA GLU A 246 -29.14 -15.48 -12.19
C GLU A 246 -28.62 -14.71 -13.40
N TRP A 247 -27.82 -13.65 -13.17
CA TRP A 247 -27.17 -12.90 -14.25
C TRP A 247 -26.28 -13.80 -15.11
N LYS A 248 -25.48 -14.67 -14.48
CA LYS A 248 -24.56 -15.58 -15.18
C LYS A 248 -25.33 -16.54 -16.09
N GLN A 249 -26.46 -17.07 -15.62
CA GLN A 249 -27.34 -17.94 -16.42
C GLN A 249 -27.99 -17.19 -17.60
N SER A 250 -28.34 -15.90 -17.44
CA SER A 250 -28.91 -15.08 -18.52
C SER A 250 -27.93 -14.70 -19.65
N LYS A 251 -26.64 -14.95 -19.45
CA LYS A 251 -25.55 -14.62 -20.39
C LYS A 251 -25.03 -15.83 -21.17
N VAL A 252 -25.51 -17.03 -20.84
CA VAL A 252 -25.28 -18.29 -21.56
C VAL A 252 -26.45 -18.52 -22.51
#